data_AF-A0A7C3BY90-F1
#
_entry.id   AF-A0A7C3BY90-F1
#
_cell.length_a   1.000
_cell.length_b   1.000
_cell.length_c   1.000
_cell.angle_alpha   90.00
_cell.angle_beta   90.00
_cell.angle_gamma   90.00
#
_symmetry.space_group_name_H-M   'P 1'
#
loop_
_entity.id
_entity.type
_entity.pdbx_description
1 polymer ?
#
loop_
_entity_poly.entity_id
_entity_poly.type
_entity_poly.pdbx_seq_one_letter_code
_entity_poly.pdbx_strand_id
1 'polypeptide(L)'
;ADVFVTVDCGITNHAELKSLVEDGVAVVVTDHHHPGKAPPPGTVVHPAYDPALEDRPKPTGAGVAFFLLWEVRRLLEKEPPLAYADLAAVGTIADVAPLLGLNRALVQAGLSRVRGSAHLGLRLLAERLLTRGTAIEVAFRVAPRINAAGRLGEPMTALRLLLTEDLFEARELADRLDRLNAERQRIEEAMLARVLPTLDPEDPAHVVHDPEGHPGVMGIVASRILERTGKPVFIIAKGKGSVRSPAGVSAVEALRAAAEHLLGFGGHAQAAGFSIEEEKIPAFREAIHAYVRAHPPRPPEILLDGPLFREELAEVWPALLELEPIGEGNPEPLFYLRGRPERVKPLAEGRHVSFFLGGVRVVRWRDAGEGLSGEVEVAAGVVLHEWNGEKSLELRAEAYRPPRGVRGSGPAALAVRRRELREALAEVVADRIPSFAEGEGAAWLRERRVPVVAPAEAEYWFAVPEACFELRPVVLALGDQALRALARARVSRAGFREAQRRRTAGLPLPPPYDRVLAEAGDDPYRSPTYRALLVLTAYARRLAWAYRAGDDALLAEALVGYRHALCQLERL
;
A
#
# COMPACT_ATOMS: atom_id res chain seq x y z
N ALA A 1 -12.13 -18.36 38.56
CA ALA A 1 -12.90 -17.24 38.00
C ALA A 1 -14.22 -17.80 37.53
N ASP A 2 -15.33 -17.10 37.73
CA ASP A 2 -16.66 -17.59 37.29
C ASP A 2 -16.84 -17.44 35.77
N VAL A 3 -16.15 -16.46 35.19
CA VAL A 3 -16.09 -16.21 33.74
C VAL A 3 -14.64 -16.09 33.30
N PHE A 4 -14.31 -16.73 32.18
CA PHE A 4 -13.01 -16.68 31.52
C PHE A 4 -13.17 -16.12 30.10
N VAL A 5 -12.57 -14.96 29.84
CA VAL A 5 -12.62 -14.29 28.54
C VAL A 5 -11.24 -14.34 27.91
N THR A 6 -11.09 -14.97 26.76
CA THR A 6 -9.86 -14.90 25.97
C THR A 6 -9.89 -13.66 25.08
N VAL A 7 -8.72 -13.09 24.80
CA VAL A 7 -8.55 -12.00 23.84
C VAL A 7 -7.37 -12.36 22.96
N ASP A 8 -7.58 -12.31 21.64
CA ASP A 8 -6.56 -12.57 20.62
C ASP A 8 -6.01 -14.01 20.64
N CYS A 9 -6.74 -14.94 21.26
CA CYS A 9 -6.39 -16.34 21.32
C CYS A 9 -7.59 -17.23 21.70
N GLY A 10 -7.38 -18.54 21.65
CA GLY A 10 -8.35 -19.53 22.12
C GLY A 10 -9.12 -20.26 21.02
N ILE A 11 -9.13 -19.77 19.76
CA ILE A 11 -9.94 -20.39 18.69
C ILE A 11 -9.52 -21.83 18.36
N THR A 12 -8.31 -22.25 18.75
CA THR A 12 -7.80 -23.62 18.57
C THR A 12 -7.57 -24.38 19.87
N ASN A 13 -7.81 -23.78 21.04
CA ASN A 13 -7.54 -24.36 22.36
C ASN A 13 -8.69 -25.25 22.86
N HIS A 14 -9.06 -26.27 22.08
CA HIS A 14 -10.22 -27.11 22.39
C HIS A 14 -10.10 -27.83 23.74
N ALA A 15 -8.93 -28.40 24.04
CA ALA A 15 -8.75 -29.22 25.23
C ALA A 15 -8.74 -28.37 26.51
N GLU A 16 -8.02 -27.24 26.47
CA GLU A 16 -7.90 -26.33 27.60
C GLU A 16 -9.24 -25.68 27.94
N LEU A 17 -9.97 -25.22 26.92
CA LEU A 17 -11.27 -24.58 27.11
C LEU A 17 -12.35 -25.60 27.52
N LYS A 18 -12.25 -26.86 27.08
CA LYS A 18 -13.13 -27.94 27.54
C LYS A 18 -13.00 -28.17 29.05
N SER A 19 -11.76 -28.27 29.55
CA SER A 19 -11.50 -28.45 30.98
C SER A 19 -12.15 -27.35 31.82
N LEU A 20 -12.03 -26.09 31.39
CA LEU A 20 -12.65 -24.96 32.09
C LEU A 20 -14.17 -25.06 32.15
N VAL A 21 -14.80 -25.44 31.03
CA VAL A 21 -16.26 -25.63 30.97
C VAL A 21 -16.71 -26.78 31.86
N GLU A 22 -15.95 -27.89 31.89
CA GLU A 22 -16.23 -29.05 32.75
C GLU A 22 -16.09 -28.70 34.25
N ASP A 23 -15.20 -27.77 34.59
CA ASP A 23 -15.04 -27.22 35.94
C ASP A 23 -16.12 -26.16 36.30
N GLY A 24 -17.11 -25.95 35.44
CA GLY A 24 -18.23 -25.03 35.67
C GLY A 24 -17.90 -23.55 35.41
N VAL A 25 -16.78 -23.25 34.74
CA VAL A 25 -16.40 -21.87 34.37
C VAL A 25 -17.08 -21.48 33.06
N ALA A 26 -17.73 -20.31 33.03
CA ALA A 26 -18.28 -19.77 31.79
C ALA A 26 -17.14 -19.25 30.89
N VAL A 27 -17.05 -19.77 29.65
CA VAL A 27 -15.98 -19.40 28.71
C VAL A 27 -16.53 -18.53 27.59
N VAL A 28 -15.86 -17.39 27.34
CA VAL A 28 -16.06 -16.53 26.16
C VAL A 28 -14.75 -16.43 25.41
N VAL A 29 -14.74 -16.87 24.15
CA VAL A 29 -13.57 -16.82 23.27
C VAL A 29 -13.69 -15.62 22.36
N THR A 30 -12.74 -14.68 22.43
CA THR A 30 -12.65 -13.56 21.48
C THR A 30 -11.32 -13.63 20.74
N ASP A 31 -11.38 -13.85 19.43
CA ASP A 31 -10.21 -14.15 18.60
C ASP A 31 -10.49 -13.75 17.13
N HIS A 32 -9.45 -13.73 16.31
CA HIS A 32 -9.51 -13.43 14.88
C HIS A 32 -8.65 -14.37 14.00
N HIS A 33 -7.84 -15.23 14.64
CA HIS A 33 -6.98 -16.19 13.94
C HIS A 33 -7.78 -17.21 13.11
N HIS A 34 -7.11 -17.91 12.19
CA HIS A 34 -7.80 -18.88 11.34
C HIS A 34 -8.45 -19.99 12.17
N PRO A 35 -9.78 -20.20 12.09
CA PRO A 35 -10.43 -21.22 12.89
C PRO A 35 -10.01 -22.64 12.51
N GLY A 36 -10.13 -23.55 13.49
CA GLY A 36 -10.02 -24.98 13.23
C GLY A 36 -11.24 -25.55 12.50
N LYS A 37 -11.32 -26.89 12.42
CA LYS A 37 -12.45 -27.59 11.78
C LYS A 37 -13.79 -27.36 12.48
N ALA A 38 -13.75 -27.07 13.78
CA ALA A 38 -14.92 -26.79 14.60
C ALA A 38 -14.57 -25.66 15.58
N PRO A 39 -15.55 -24.88 16.07
CA PRO A 39 -15.33 -23.94 17.15
C PRO A 39 -14.99 -24.65 18.47
N PRO A 40 -14.22 -24.02 19.37
CA PRO A 40 -13.95 -24.54 20.70
C PRO A 40 -15.20 -24.45 21.62
N PRO A 41 -15.21 -25.16 22.77
CA PRO A 41 -16.25 -25.01 23.78
C PRO A 41 -16.35 -23.58 24.32
N GLY A 42 -17.57 -23.17 24.67
CA GLY A 42 -17.89 -21.83 25.17
C GLY A 42 -18.60 -20.95 24.14
N THR A 43 -18.80 -19.68 24.47
CA THR A 43 -19.37 -18.68 23.55
C THR A 43 -18.24 -18.10 22.71
N VAL A 44 -18.32 -18.21 21.38
CA VAL A 44 -17.25 -17.75 20.48
C VAL A 44 -17.67 -16.48 19.74
N VAL A 45 -16.85 -15.43 19.87
CA VAL A 45 -16.98 -14.17 19.13
C VAL A 45 -15.82 -14.09 18.16
N HIS A 46 -16.10 -14.32 16.89
CA HIS A 46 -15.06 -14.42 15.86
C HIS A 46 -15.54 -13.89 14.51
N PRO A 47 -14.79 -13.00 13.83
CA PRO A 47 -15.24 -12.37 12.59
C PRO A 47 -15.37 -13.34 11.42
N ALA A 48 -14.63 -14.47 11.43
CA ALA A 48 -14.78 -15.51 10.40
C ALA A 48 -16.13 -16.26 10.46
N TYR A 49 -16.90 -16.13 11.54
CA TYR A 49 -18.23 -16.72 11.65
C TYR A 49 -19.36 -15.73 11.35
N ASP A 50 -19.03 -14.48 10.98
CA ASP A 50 -20.00 -13.48 10.56
C ASP A 50 -20.10 -13.44 9.02
N PRO A 51 -21.23 -13.88 8.41
CA PRO A 51 -21.42 -13.82 6.97
C PRO A 51 -21.31 -12.40 6.39
N ALA A 52 -21.60 -11.36 7.18
CA ALA A 52 -21.48 -9.98 6.73
C ALA A 52 -20.02 -9.53 6.53
N LEU A 53 -19.05 -10.32 7.02
CA LEU A 53 -17.61 -10.06 6.95
C LEU A 53 -16.86 -11.04 6.05
N GLU A 54 -17.55 -11.92 5.31
CA GLU A 54 -16.90 -12.97 4.49
C GLU A 54 -15.85 -12.40 3.52
N ASP A 55 -16.25 -11.41 2.71
CA ASP A 55 -15.40 -10.73 1.73
C ASP A 55 -14.89 -9.37 2.21
N ARG A 56 -14.83 -9.14 3.53
CA ARG A 56 -14.44 -7.85 4.11
C ARG A 56 -13.23 -7.99 5.02
N PRO A 57 -12.43 -6.91 5.16
CA PRO A 57 -11.41 -6.81 6.20
C PRO A 57 -12.01 -7.14 7.57
N LYS A 58 -11.36 -8.07 8.28
CA LYS A 58 -11.81 -8.57 9.58
C LYS A 58 -11.10 -7.81 10.71
N PRO A 59 -11.80 -7.52 11.82
CA PRO A 59 -11.17 -6.94 13.01
C PRO A 59 -10.15 -7.90 13.63
N THR A 60 -9.11 -7.34 14.24
CA THR A 60 -8.09 -8.07 15.02
C THR A 60 -8.59 -8.40 16.42
N GLY A 61 -7.84 -9.15 17.24
CA GLY A 61 -8.26 -9.43 18.62
C GLY A 61 -8.55 -8.16 19.43
N ALA A 62 -7.73 -7.12 19.27
CA ALA A 62 -8.00 -5.82 19.91
C ALA A 62 -9.26 -5.13 19.36
N GLY A 63 -9.53 -5.26 18.06
CA GLY A 63 -10.77 -4.78 17.44
C GLY A 63 -12.02 -5.53 17.93
N VAL A 64 -11.94 -6.86 18.03
CA VAL A 64 -13.03 -7.70 18.56
C VAL A 64 -13.30 -7.36 20.03
N ALA A 65 -12.25 -7.19 20.85
CA ALA A 65 -12.39 -6.76 22.25
C ALA A 65 -13.07 -5.39 22.37
N PHE A 66 -12.74 -4.44 21.49
CA PHE A 66 -13.39 -3.13 21.44
C PHE A 66 -14.89 -3.23 21.10
N PHE A 67 -15.25 -4.03 20.09
CA PHE A 67 -16.66 -4.23 19.73
C PHE A 67 -17.44 -5.03 20.78
N LEU A 68 -16.80 -5.98 21.47
CA LEU A 68 -17.42 -6.65 22.61
C LEU A 68 -17.72 -5.66 23.74
N LEU A 69 -16.76 -4.80 24.11
CA LEU A 69 -16.98 -3.76 25.11
C LEU A 69 -18.08 -2.79 24.66
N TRP A 70 -18.11 -2.45 23.37
CA TRP A 70 -19.18 -1.61 22.81
C TRP A 70 -20.55 -2.24 23.03
N GLU A 71 -20.69 -3.52 22.70
CA GLU A 71 -21.96 -4.24 22.86
C GLU A 71 -22.37 -4.36 24.33
N VAL A 72 -21.42 -4.65 25.23
CA VAL A 72 -21.67 -4.64 26.67
C VAL A 72 -22.17 -3.27 27.14
N ARG A 73 -21.55 -2.17 26.68
CA ARG A 73 -22.02 -0.81 27.04
C ARG A 73 -23.40 -0.52 26.46
N ARG A 74 -23.68 -0.95 25.24
CA ARG A 74 -25.01 -0.81 24.61
C ARG A 74 -26.10 -1.51 25.42
N LEU A 75 -25.84 -2.75 25.85
CA LEU A 75 -26.76 -3.54 26.70
C LEU A 75 -26.97 -2.89 28.08
N LEU A 76 -25.98 -2.16 28.57
CA LEU A 76 -26.05 -1.39 29.82
C LEU A 76 -26.55 0.05 29.62
N GLU A 77 -27.03 0.41 28.42
CA GLU A 77 -27.49 1.77 28.06
C GLU A 77 -26.45 2.87 28.34
N LYS A 78 -25.16 2.56 28.12
CA LYS A 78 -24.04 3.49 28.25
C LYS A 78 -23.55 3.97 26.89
N GLU A 79 -22.94 5.15 26.88
CA GLU A 79 -22.28 5.71 25.69
C GLU A 79 -21.27 4.74 25.05
N PRO A 80 -21.03 4.83 23.73
CA PRO A 80 -19.97 4.07 23.07
C PRO A 80 -18.58 4.24 23.74
N PRO A 81 -17.76 3.17 23.83
CA PRO A 81 -16.46 3.20 24.49
C PRO A 81 -15.35 3.88 23.65
N LEU A 82 -15.63 5.02 23.01
CA LEU A 82 -14.67 5.68 22.10
C LEU A 82 -13.34 6.06 22.76
N ALA A 83 -13.28 6.14 24.10
CA ALA A 83 -12.04 6.34 24.85
C ALA A 83 -11.03 5.18 24.68
N TYR A 84 -11.48 3.98 24.30
CA TYR A 84 -10.65 2.78 24.10
C TYR A 84 -10.28 2.56 22.61
N ALA A 85 -10.73 3.44 21.70
CA ALA A 85 -10.49 3.28 20.28
C ALA A 85 -9.01 3.42 19.90
N ASP A 86 -8.23 4.15 20.69
CA ASP A 86 -6.78 4.31 20.50
C ASP A 86 -6.00 3.04 20.84
N LEU A 87 -6.33 2.35 21.94
CA LEU A 87 -5.78 1.03 22.27
C LEU A 87 -6.10 0.01 21.17
N ALA A 88 -7.37 -0.02 20.74
CA ALA A 88 -7.82 -0.91 19.69
C ALA A 88 -7.14 -0.60 18.33
N ALA A 89 -6.93 0.68 18.01
CA ALA A 89 -6.20 1.09 16.82
C ALA A 89 -4.72 0.68 16.88
N VAL A 90 -4.05 0.85 18.02
CA VAL A 90 -2.66 0.40 18.21
C VAL A 90 -2.56 -1.11 18.00
N GLY A 91 -3.48 -1.90 18.58
CA GLY A 91 -3.52 -3.35 18.35
C GLY A 91 -3.79 -3.72 16.88
N THR A 92 -4.74 -3.04 16.24
CA THR A 92 -5.08 -3.26 14.81
C THR A 92 -3.88 -2.99 13.89
N ILE A 93 -3.16 -1.88 14.14
CA ILE A 93 -1.96 -1.52 13.37
C ILE A 93 -0.80 -2.47 13.68
N ALA A 94 -0.61 -2.85 14.94
CA ALA A 94 0.48 -3.73 15.37
C ALA A 94 0.36 -5.14 14.77
N ASP A 95 -0.87 -5.58 14.53
CA ASP A 95 -1.20 -6.87 13.92
C ASP A 95 -1.21 -6.83 12.38
N VAL A 96 -0.88 -5.68 11.78
CA VAL A 96 -0.75 -5.51 10.33
C VAL A 96 -2.05 -5.91 9.60
N ALA A 97 -3.21 -5.60 10.20
CA ALA A 97 -4.49 -5.90 9.58
C ALA A 97 -4.83 -4.91 8.46
N PRO A 98 -5.57 -5.33 7.41
CA PRO A 98 -5.97 -4.42 6.34
C PRO A 98 -6.75 -3.21 6.87
N LEU A 99 -6.27 -1.99 6.58
CA LEU A 99 -6.83 -0.71 7.02
C LEU A 99 -7.95 -0.22 6.11
N LEU A 100 -8.94 -1.09 5.92
CA LEU A 100 -10.13 -0.88 5.11
C LEU A 100 -11.38 -1.17 5.96
N GLY A 101 -12.55 -0.70 5.52
CA GLY A 101 -13.83 -0.98 6.20
C GLY A 101 -13.84 -0.62 7.69
N LEU A 102 -14.23 -1.58 8.54
CA LEU A 102 -14.32 -1.39 10.00
C LEU A 102 -12.97 -1.04 10.62
N ASN A 103 -11.88 -1.68 10.17
CA ASN A 103 -10.53 -1.39 10.67
C ASN A 103 -10.14 0.04 10.35
N ARG A 104 -10.46 0.55 9.14
CA ARG A 104 -10.20 1.94 8.77
C ARG A 104 -10.93 2.92 9.71
N ALA A 105 -12.23 2.68 9.94
CA ALA A 105 -13.03 3.53 10.82
C ALA A 105 -12.51 3.53 12.26
N LEU A 106 -12.19 2.34 12.80
CA LEU A 106 -11.62 2.18 14.14
C LEU A 106 -10.27 2.87 14.26
N VAL A 107 -9.38 2.66 13.29
CA VAL A 107 -8.04 3.26 13.30
C VAL A 107 -8.10 4.77 13.13
N GLN A 108 -8.96 5.32 12.27
CA GLN A 108 -9.16 6.77 12.18
C GLN A 108 -9.64 7.36 13.52
N ALA A 109 -10.62 6.73 14.16
CA ALA A 109 -11.10 7.14 15.47
C ALA A 109 -10.00 7.07 16.54
N GLY A 110 -9.19 6.00 16.55
CA GLY A 110 -8.09 5.84 17.51
C GLY A 110 -6.92 6.78 17.29
N LEU A 111 -6.45 6.96 16.04
CA LEU A 111 -5.35 7.87 15.72
C LEU A 111 -5.68 9.33 16.04
N SER A 112 -6.94 9.74 15.89
CA SER A 112 -7.37 11.09 16.31
C SER A 112 -7.27 11.32 17.83
N ARG A 113 -7.18 10.23 18.62
CA ARG A 113 -7.13 10.25 20.09
C ARG A 113 -5.75 9.92 20.66
N VAL A 114 -4.92 9.15 19.95
CA VAL A 114 -3.70 8.53 20.50
C VAL A 114 -2.75 9.52 21.20
N ARG A 115 -2.57 10.72 20.65
CA ARG A 115 -1.68 11.76 21.24
C ARG A 115 -2.26 12.41 22.49
N GLY A 116 -3.58 12.37 22.66
CA GLY A 116 -4.30 12.88 23.82
C GLY A 116 -5.07 11.77 24.55
N SER A 117 -4.52 10.55 24.54
CA SER A 117 -5.19 9.35 25.04
C SER A 117 -5.65 9.54 26.50
N ALA A 118 -6.82 8.99 26.81
CA ALA A 118 -7.30 8.89 28.20
C ALA A 118 -6.48 7.85 29.00
N HIS A 119 -5.79 6.95 28.31
CA HIS A 119 -4.92 5.94 28.91
C HIS A 119 -3.52 6.54 29.13
N LEU A 120 -3.18 6.79 30.40
CA LEU A 120 -1.99 7.53 30.79
C LEU A 120 -0.71 6.99 30.15
N GLY A 121 -0.47 5.68 30.20
CA GLY A 121 0.73 5.09 29.64
C GLY A 121 0.80 5.18 28.11
N LEU A 122 -0.32 5.01 27.40
CA LEU A 122 -0.35 5.19 25.95
C LEU A 122 -0.10 6.67 25.58
N ARG A 123 -0.70 7.61 26.31
CA ARG A 123 -0.46 9.05 26.11
C ARG A 123 1.02 9.39 26.25
N LEU A 124 1.69 8.92 27.31
CA LEU A 124 3.12 9.17 27.53
C LEU A 124 3.99 8.58 26.43
N LEU A 125 3.70 7.37 25.95
CA LEU A 125 4.38 6.81 24.78
C LEU A 125 4.14 7.65 23.53
N ALA A 126 2.88 8.05 23.30
CA ALA A 126 2.50 8.82 22.13
C ALA A 126 3.19 10.20 22.10
N GLU A 127 3.20 10.93 23.21
CA GLU A 127 3.87 12.22 23.35
C GLU A 127 5.37 12.14 23.06
N ARG A 128 6.03 11.04 23.49
CA ARG A 128 7.47 10.82 23.28
C ARG A 128 7.80 10.42 21.85
N LEU A 129 6.91 9.69 21.17
CA LEU A 129 7.25 8.92 19.97
C LEU A 129 6.56 9.41 18.70
N LEU A 130 5.39 10.05 18.82
CA LEU A 130 4.57 10.44 17.69
C LEU A 130 4.70 11.94 17.46
N THR A 131 5.04 12.31 16.23
CA THR A 131 5.05 13.70 15.78
C THR A 131 3.70 14.08 15.21
N ARG A 132 3.15 13.27 14.30
CA ARG A 132 1.86 13.53 13.64
C ARG A 132 0.74 12.62 14.14
N GLY A 133 1.06 11.45 14.68
CA GLY A 133 0.08 10.45 15.12
C GLY A 133 -0.44 9.61 13.95
N THR A 134 0.42 9.30 12.98
CA THR A 134 0.05 8.50 11.80
C THR A 134 0.09 6.99 12.10
N ALA A 135 -0.60 6.18 11.29
CA ALA A 135 -0.54 4.72 11.38
C ALA A 135 0.90 4.20 11.23
N ILE A 136 1.68 4.80 10.33
CA ILE A 136 3.11 4.47 10.13
C ILE A 136 3.90 4.72 11.41
N GLU A 137 3.74 5.88 12.07
CA GLU A 137 4.46 6.14 13.32
C GLU A 137 4.05 5.16 14.43
N VAL A 138 2.77 4.79 14.52
CA VAL A 138 2.32 3.76 15.47
C VAL A 138 2.97 2.41 15.16
N ALA A 139 2.94 1.96 13.90
CA ALA A 139 3.51 0.69 13.46
C ALA A 139 5.03 0.58 13.70
N PHE A 140 5.77 1.66 13.48
CA PHE A 140 7.24 1.65 13.55
C PHE A 140 7.83 2.22 14.83
N ARG A 141 7.04 2.88 15.70
CA ARG A 141 7.53 3.47 16.95
C ARG A 141 6.82 2.95 18.19
N VAL A 142 5.48 2.94 18.23
CA VAL A 142 4.73 2.55 19.43
C VAL A 142 4.62 1.04 19.55
N ALA A 143 4.07 0.37 18.53
CA ALA A 143 3.89 -1.08 18.51
C ALA A 143 5.19 -1.86 18.79
N PRO A 144 6.37 -1.49 18.24
CA PRO A 144 7.60 -2.24 18.49
C PRO A 144 8.07 -2.21 19.95
N ARG A 145 7.73 -1.16 20.72
CA ARG A 145 8.07 -1.06 22.15
C ARG A 145 7.20 -1.94 23.01
N ILE A 146 5.90 -1.96 22.72
CA ILE A 146 4.94 -2.87 23.35
C ILE A 146 5.36 -4.31 23.06
N ASN A 147 5.63 -4.63 21.79
CA ASN A 147 6.01 -5.98 21.36
C ASN A 147 7.38 -6.42 21.89
N ALA A 148 8.33 -5.50 22.11
CA ALA A 148 9.64 -5.84 22.66
C ALA A 148 9.52 -6.48 24.04
N ALA A 149 8.55 -6.05 24.85
CA ALA A 149 8.31 -6.64 26.17
C ALA A 149 7.94 -8.12 26.09
N GLY A 150 6.99 -8.50 25.23
CA GLY A 150 6.64 -9.90 25.01
C GLY A 150 7.80 -10.72 24.44
N ARG A 151 8.56 -10.16 23.48
CA ARG A 151 9.70 -10.85 22.84
C ARG A 151 10.86 -11.13 23.79
N LEU A 152 11.03 -10.30 24.83
CA LEU A 152 12.08 -10.44 25.83
C LEU A 152 11.58 -11.01 27.17
N GLY A 153 10.35 -11.57 27.20
CA GLY A 153 9.84 -12.30 28.36
C GLY A 153 9.26 -11.43 29.47
N GLU A 154 8.98 -10.16 29.21
CA GLU A 154 8.37 -9.20 30.15
C GLU A 154 7.02 -8.64 29.68
N PRO A 155 6.06 -9.45 29.18
CA PRO A 155 4.81 -8.93 28.61
C PRO A 155 3.99 -8.11 29.63
N MET A 156 4.09 -8.43 30.92
CA MET A 156 3.39 -7.70 32.00
C MET A 156 3.81 -6.24 32.11
N THR A 157 5.03 -5.88 31.69
CA THR A 157 5.49 -4.48 31.69
C THR A 157 4.64 -3.63 30.74
N ALA A 158 4.35 -4.15 29.55
CA ALA A 158 3.51 -3.46 28.57
C ALA A 158 2.06 -3.37 29.05
N LEU A 159 1.50 -4.45 29.60
CA LEU A 159 0.13 -4.46 30.13
C LEU A 159 -0.03 -3.47 31.29
N ARG A 160 0.89 -3.49 32.27
CA ARG A 160 0.86 -2.54 33.40
C ARG A 160 0.91 -1.09 32.93
N LEU A 161 1.70 -0.79 31.90
CA LEU A 161 1.77 0.56 31.35
C LEU A 161 0.42 1.01 30.79
N LEU A 162 -0.29 0.14 30.09
CA LEU A 162 -1.58 0.47 29.50
C LEU A 162 -2.71 0.59 30.54
N LEU A 163 -2.53 0.03 31.73
CA LEU A 163 -3.53 0.01 32.81
C LEU A 163 -3.28 1.02 33.92
N THR A 164 -2.04 1.46 34.13
CA THR A 164 -1.70 2.34 35.25
C THR A 164 -2.31 3.74 35.11
N GLU A 165 -2.75 4.29 36.24
CA GLU A 165 -3.20 5.67 36.39
C GLU A 165 -2.17 6.54 37.15
N ASP A 166 -1.05 5.93 37.59
CA ASP A 166 0.03 6.62 38.31
C ASP A 166 1.07 7.16 37.32
N LEU A 167 1.33 8.47 37.38
CA LEU A 167 2.25 9.16 36.49
C LEU A 167 3.72 8.73 36.67
N PHE A 168 4.14 8.42 37.89
CA PHE A 168 5.49 7.95 38.16
C PHE A 168 5.66 6.52 37.66
N GLU A 169 4.73 5.63 37.97
CA GLU A 169 4.76 4.25 37.46
C GLU A 169 4.75 4.23 35.93
N ALA A 170 3.87 5.01 35.30
CA ALA A 170 3.77 5.07 33.85
C ALA A 170 5.07 5.54 33.18
N ARG A 171 5.79 6.50 33.78
CA ARG A 171 7.10 6.96 33.27
C ARG A 171 8.16 5.86 33.39
N GLU A 172 8.24 5.19 34.54
CA GLU A 172 9.19 4.10 34.75
C GLU A 172 8.95 2.94 33.78
N LEU A 173 7.68 2.56 33.58
CA LEU A 173 7.30 1.50 32.64
C LEU A 173 7.58 1.91 31.19
N ALA A 174 7.33 3.16 30.80
CA ALA A 174 7.67 3.66 29.47
C ALA A 174 9.20 3.62 29.22
N ASP A 175 10.01 4.01 30.20
CA ASP A 175 11.47 3.90 30.13
C ASP A 175 11.95 2.45 30.12
N ARG A 176 11.25 1.54 30.79
CA ARG A 176 11.52 0.09 30.69
C ARG A 176 11.24 -0.41 29.27
N LEU A 177 10.12 -0.02 28.65
CA LEU A 177 9.82 -0.41 27.27
C LEU A 177 10.84 0.13 26.26
N ASP A 178 11.33 1.37 26.44
CA ASP A 178 12.42 1.91 25.61
C ASP A 178 13.70 1.07 25.73
N ARG A 179 14.08 0.69 26.96
CA ARG A 179 15.24 -0.19 27.22
C ARG A 179 15.07 -1.56 26.59
N LEU A 180 13.90 -2.19 26.76
CA LEU A 180 13.59 -3.49 26.16
C LEU A 180 13.62 -3.42 24.63
N ASN A 181 13.10 -2.33 24.03
CA ASN A 181 13.18 -2.17 22.59
C ASN A 181 14.63 -1.99 22.10
N ALA A 182 15.45 -1.21 22.80
CA ALA A 182 16.86 -1.04 22.46
C ALA A 182 17.65 -2.36 22.61
N GLU A 183 17.39 -3.12 23.66
CA GLU A 183 17.97 -4.45 23.87
C GLU A 183 17.56 -5.42 22.76
N ARG A 184 16.27 -5.46 22.41
CA ARG A 184 15.75 -6.26 21.29
C ARG A 184 16.46 -5.91 19.99
N GLN A 185 16.66 -4.63 19.69
CA GLN A 185 17.38 -4.17 18.50
C GLN A 185 18.85 -4.62 18.50
N ARG A 186 19.54 -4.55 19.64
CA ARG A 186 20.93 -5.05 19.76
C ARG A 186 21.03 -6.55 19.51
N ILE A 187 20.11 -7.34 20.08
CA ILE A 187 20.04 -8.79 19.86
C ILE A 187 19.78 -9.10 18.38
N GLU A 188 18.84 -8.36 17.77
CA GLU A 188 18.51 -8.47 16.35
C GLU A 188 19.72 -8.19 15.45
N GLU A 189 20.45 -7.10 15.70
CA GLU A 189 21.65 -6.72 14.95
C GLU A 189 22.78 -7.73 15.12
N ALA A 190 23.04 -8.20 16.35
CA ALA A 190 24.05 -9.21 16.64
C ALA A 190 23.73 -10.54 15.92
N MET A 191 22.47 -10.98 15.96
CA MET A 191 22.02 -12.18 15.27
C MET A 191 22.15 -12.03 13.74
N LEU A 192 21.72 -10.89 13.19
CA LEU A 192 21.85 -10.61 11.76
C LEU A 192 23.33 -10.59 11.31
N ALA A 193 24.22 -10.02 12.10
CA ALA A 193 25.66 -9.98 11.82
C ALA A 193 26.32 -11.37 11.84
N ARG A 194 25.82 -12.30 12.68
CA ARG A 194 26.27 -13.70 12.66
C ARG A 194 25.73 -14.48 11.47
N VAL A 195 24.46 -14.28 11.13
CA VAL A 195 23.77 -15.09 10.11
C VAL A 195 24.08 -14.64 8.68
N LEU A 196 24.13 -13.34 8.40
CA LEU A 196 24.30 -12.87 7.02
C LEU A 196 25.53 -13.43 6.28
N PRO A 197 26.72 -13.52 6.91
CA PRO A 197 27.90 -14.05 6.23
C PRO A 197 27.85 -15.55 5.94
N THR A 198 26.94 -16.30 6.57
CA THR A 198 26.81 -17.75 6.37
C THR A 198 25.83 -18.12 5.27
N LEU A 199 25.16 -17.14 4.67
CA LEU A 199 24.19 -17.35 3.62
C LEU A 199 24.87 -17.63 2.28
N ASP A 200 24.53 -18.75 1.66
CA ASP A 200 24.92 -19.03 0.28
C ASP A 200 23.92 -18.34 -0.67
N PRO A 201 24.36 -17.40 -1.53
CA PRO A 201 23.49 -16.75 -2.50
C PRO A 201 22.96 -17.70 -3.57
N GLU A 202 23.49 -18.91 -3.73
CA GLU A 202 22.99 -19.93 -4.68
C GLU A 202 21.87 -20.80 -4.07
N ASP A 203 21.73 -20.83 -2.74
CA ASP A 203 20.67 -21.61 -2.08
C ASP A 203 19.27 -21.15 -2.53
N PRO A 204 18.32 -22.05 -2.83
CA PRO A 204 16.96 -21.66 -3.20
C PRO A 204 16.20 -21.02 -2.02
N ALA A 205 16.59 -21.35 -0.78
CA ALA A 205 16.06 -20.79 0.45
C ALA A 205 17.13 -20.78 1.54
N HIS A 206 17.08 -19.79 2.43
CA HIS A 206 18.05 -19.68 3.52
C HIS A 206 17.57 -20.44 4.75
N VAL A 207 18.08 -21.65 4.95
CA VAL A 207 17.90 -22.40 6.19
C VAL A 207 19.10 -22.15 7.10
N VAL A 208 18.91 -21.55 8.26
CA VAL A 208 20.01 -21.14 9.14
C VAL A 208 19.79 -21.67 10.54
N HIS A 209 20.83 -22.30 11.09
CA HIS A 209 20.89 -22.66 12.49
C HIS A 209 21.81 -21.66 13.23
N ASP A 210 21.27 -20.94 14.21
CA ASP A 210 22.02 -20.06 15.11
C ASP A 210 21.79 -20.53 16.56
N PRO A 211 22.68 -21.38 17.12
CA PRO A 211 22.54 -21.94 18.47
C PRO A 211 22.43 -20.85 19.56
N GLU A 212 23.14 -19.74 19.37
CA GLU A 212 23.18 -18.56 20.25
C GLU A 212 22.01 -17.59 19.98
N GLY A 213 21.12 -17.93 19.05
CA GLY A 213 20.00 -17.11 18.63
C GLY A 213 18.95 -16.93 19.73
N HIS A 214 18.28 -15.77 19.73
CA HIS A 214 17.18 -15.50 20.65
C HIS A 214 15.83 -15.81 19.99
N PRO A 215 15.04 -16.79 20.48
CA PRO A 215 13.80 -17.21 19.84
C PRO A 215 12.80 -16.08 19.60
N GLY A 216 12.69 -15.11 20.52
CA GLY A 216 11.79 -13.95 20.39
C GLY A 216 12.13 -12.96 19.26
N VAL A 217 13.32 -13.07 18.65
CA VAL A 217 13.84 -12.11 17.66
C VAL A 217 14.02 -12.75 16.26
N MET A 218 14.09 -14.08 16.17
CA MET A 218 14.35 -14.81 14.91
C MET A 218 13.44 -14.39 13.76
N GLY A 219 12.14 -14.20 14.02
CA GLY A 219 11.20 -13.81 12.96
C GLY A 219 11.47 -12.43 12.36
N ILE A 220 12.04 -11.50 13.14
CA ILE A 220 12.43 -10.17 12.64
C ILE A 220 13.69 -10.30 11.78
N VAL A 221 14.68 -11.07 12.24
CA VAL A 221 15.90 -11.34 11.48
C VAL A 221 15.57 -12.04 10.16
N ALA A 222 14.68 -13.03 10.17
CA ALA A 222 14.21 -13.73 8.98
C ALA A 222 13.55 -12.78 7.98
N SER A 223 12.74 -11.82 8.46
CA SER A 223 12.10 -10.81 7.60
C SER A 223 13.14 -9.90 6.94
N ARG A 224 14.16 -9.45 7.69
CA ARG A 224 15.25 -8.62 7.15
C ARG A 224 16.13 -9.35 6.14
N ILE A 225 16.35 -10.64 6.32
CA ILE A 225 17.08 -11.46 5.34
C ILE A 225 16.23 -11.66 4.09
N LEU A 226 14.94 -11.95 4.25
CA LEU A 226 13.98 -12.06 3.14
C LEU A 226 13.97 -10.78 2.29
N GLU A 227 13.86 -9.60 2.92
CA GLU A 227 13.90 -8.30 2.23
C GLU A 227 15.20 -8.07 1.45
N ARG A 228 16.34 -8.56 1.95
CA ARG A 228 17.65 -8.39 1.31
C ARG A 228 17.92 -9.38 0.18
N THR A 229 17.39 -10.59 0.28
CA THR A 229 17.75 -11.71 -0.59
C THR A 229 16.64 -12.10 -1.56
N GLY A 230 15.39 -11.72 -1.26
CA GLY A 230 14.20 -12.14 -2.01
C GLY A 230 13.86 -13.62 -1.86
N LYS A 231 14.52 -14.35 -0.95
CA LYS A 231 14.41 -15.80 -0.81
C LYS A 231 13.73 -16.20 0.51
N PRO A 232 12.98 -17.32 0.55
CA PRO A 232 12.42 -17.83 1.80
C PRO A 232 13.51 -18.03 2.85
N VAL A 233 13.20 -17.68 4.11
CA VAL A 233 14.16 -17.73 5.22
C VAL A 233 13.59 -18.53 6.39
N PHE A 234 14.35 -19.51 6.86
CA PHE A 234 14.06 -20.39 7.97
C PHE A 234 15.20 -20.21 8.99
N ILE A 235 14.92 -19.62 10.14
CA ILE A 235 15.92 -19.46 11.20
C ILE A 235 15.56 -20.38 12.36
N ILE A 236 16.53 -21.16 12.81
CA ILE A 236 16.41 -22.12 13.90
C ILE A 236 17.34 -21.67 15.03
N ALA A 237 16.81 -21.57 16.25
CA ALA A 237 17.58 -21.36 17.47
C ALA A 237 16.92 -22.08 18.64
N LYS A 238 17.73 -22.79 19.45
CA LYS A 238 17.27 -23.47 20.67
C LYS A 238 16.07 -24.40 20.42
N GLY A 239 16.13 -25.20 19.36
CA GLY A 239 15.07 -26.15 18.96
C GLY A 239 13.78 -25.52 18.43
N LYS A 240 13.71 -24.18 18.31
CA LYS A 240 12.57 -23.46 17.74
C LYS A 240 12.96 -22.84 16.39
N GLY A 241 12.02 -22.85 15.46
CA GLY A 241 12.18 -22.32 14.11
C GLY A 241 11.16 -21.23 13.79
N SER A 242 11.60 -20.20 13.06
CA SER A 242 10.75 -19.15 12.51
C SER A 242 10.96 -19.04 11.00
N VAL A 243 9.86 -18.94 10.25
CA VAL A 243 9.85 -18.86 8.78
C VAL A 243 9.31 -17.52 8.31
N ARG A 244 9.94 -16.96 7.27
CA ARG A 244 9.41 -15.85 6.47
C ARG A 244 9.56 -16.19 5.00
N SER A 245 8.50 -16.00 4.23
CA SER A 245 8.45 -16.47 2.84
C SER A 245 7.89 -15.41 1.90
N PRO A 246 8.48 -15.23 0.70
CA PRO A 246 7.99 -14.30 -0.31
C PRO A 246 6.72 -14.84 -1.00
N ALA A 247 6.10 -13.98 -1.82
CA ALA A 247 5.04 -14.40 -2.72
C ALA A 247 5.51 -15.54 -3.66
N GLY A 248 4.62 -16.50 -3.92
CA GLY A 248 4.91 -17.69 -4.72
C GLY A 248 5.36 -18.90 -3.90
N VAL A 249 5.81 -18.71 -2.65
CA VAL A 249 6.27 -19.81 -1.79
C VAL A 249 5.49 -19.79 -0.47
N SER A 250 4.65 -20.80 -0.22
CA SER A 250 3.93 -20.90 1.05
C SER A 250 4.83 -21.44 2.17
N ALA A 251 5.01 -20.67 3.24
CA ALA A 251 5.80 -21.05 4.42
C ALA A 251 5.23 -22.29 5.12
N VAL A 252 3.93 -22.33 5.37
CA VAL A 252 3.28 -23.47 6.05
C VAL A 252 3.29 -24.74 5.20
N GLU A 253 3.12 -24.63 3.88
CA GLU A 253 3.19 -25.80 2.99
C GLU A 253 4.64 -26.30 2.84
N ALA A 254 5.64 -25.40 2.88
CA ALA A 254 7.04 -25.81 2.95
C ALA A 254 7.34 -26.62 4.23
N LEU A 255 6.82 -26.20 5.38
CA LEU A 255 6.94 -26.96 6.62
C LEU A 255 6.18 -28.28 6.56
N ARG A 256 4.99 -28.31 5.94
CA ARG A 256 4.22 -29.53 5.73
C ARG A 256 4.99 -30.54 4.85
N ALA A 257 5.67 -30.07 3.82
CA ALA A 257 6.51 -30.90 2.96
C ALA A 257 7.72 -31.50 3.71
N ALA A 258 8.15 -30.87 4.81
CA ALA A 258 9.25 -31.33 5.66
C ALA A 258 8.78 -31.88 7.03
N ALA A 259 7.48 -32.22 7.16
CA ALA A 259 6.87 -32.53 8.45
C ALA A 259 7.51 -33.71 9.20
N GLU A 260 8.08 -34.69 8.48
CA GLU A 260 8.77 -35.85 9.07
C GLU A 260 10.02 -35.49 9.88
N HIS A 261 10.54 -34.26 9.73
CA HIS A 261 11.71 -33.75 10.45
C HIS A 261 11.34 -32.83 11.62
N LEU A 262 10.04 -32.57 11.85
CA LEU A 262 9.55 -31.57 12.79
C LEU A 262 8.87 -32.23 13.99
N LEU A 263 9.05 -31.62 15.17
CA LEU A 263 8.31 -31.98 16.38
C LEU A 263 6.89 -31.38 16.38
N GLY A 264 6.72 -30.24 15.71
CA GLY A 264 5.45 -29.54 15.55
C GLY A 264 5.63 -28.28 14.70
N PHE A 265 4.55 -27.83 14.04
CA PHE A 265 4.56 -26.61 13.24
C PHE A 265 3.18 -25.98 13.07
N GLY A 266 3.14 -24.72 12.69
CA GLY A 266 1.92 -23.99 12.37
C GLY A 266 2.21 -22.62 11.75
N GLY A 267 1.21 -22.03 11.11
CA GLY A 267 1.33 -20.70 10.49
C GLY A 267 0.53 -20.57 9.20
N HIS A 268 0.92 -19.60 8.39
CA HIS A 268 0.25 -19.21 7.14
C HIS A 268 1.26 -19.08 5.99
N ALA A 269 0.81 -18.60 4.83
CA ALA A 269 1.63 -18.57 3.62
C ALA A 269 2.90 -17.71 3.74
N GLN A 270 2.88 -16.59 4.47
CA GLN A 270 4.03 -15.66 4.56
C GLN A 270 4.89 -15.88 5.82
N ALA A 271 4.33 -16.47 6.87
CA ALA A 271 5.00 -16.63 8.16
C ALA A 271 4.53 -17.92 8.84
N ALA A 272 5.48 -18.65 9.42
CA ALA A 272 5.20 -19.86 10.18
C ALA A 272 6.23 -20.08 11.30
N GLY A 273 5.92 -20.97 12.24
CA GLY A 273 6.78 -21.40 13.32
C GLY A 273 6.82 -22.92 13.43
N PHE A 274 7.94 -23.46 13.91
CA PHE A 274 8.13 -24.90 14.07
C PHE A 274 9.07 -25.24 15.23
N SER A 275 9.11 -26.51 15.61
CA SER A 275 10.11 -27.09 16.51
C SER A 275 10.82 -28.25 15.83
N ILE A 276 12.11 -28.40 16.09
CA ILE A 276 13.00 -29.34 15.40
C ILE A 276 14.13 -29.78 16.33
N GLU A 277 14.57 -31.03 16.17
CA GLU A 277 15.79 -31.55 16.79
C GLU A 277 17.02 -31.18 15.94
N GLU A 278 18.13 -30.82 16.57
CA GLU A 278 19.32 -30.29 15.86
C GLU A 278 19.86 -31.28 14.83
N GLU A 279 19.79 -32.58 15.11
CA GLU A 279 20.23 -33.67 14.26
C GLU A 279 19.41 -33.79 12.96
N LYS A 280 18.17 -33.26 12.96
CA LYS A 280 17.27 -33.29 11.79
C LYS A 280 17.47 -32.10 10.85
N ILE A 281 18.22 -31.08 11.25
CA ILE A 281 18.41 -29.84 10.47
C ILE A 281 18.97 -30.11 9.06
N PRO A 282 19.96 -30.99 8.84
CA PRO A 282 20.46 -31.27 7.50
C PRO A 282 19.39 -31.85 6.55
N ALA A 283 18.60 -32.82 7.03
CA ALA A 283 17.53 -33.42 6.23
C ALA A 283 16.40 -32.42 5.96
N PHE A 284 16.04 -31.62 6.97
CA PHE A 284 15.09 -30.52 6.84
C PHE A 284 15.52 -29.51 5.78
N ARG A 285 16.79 -29.09 5.76
CA ARG A 285 17.33 -28.18 4.74
C ARG A 285 17.10 -28.69 3.33
N GLU A 286 17.41 -29.96 3.07
CA GLU A 286 17.23 -30.56 1.74
C GLU A 286 15.77 -30.65 1.33
N ALA A 287 14.87 -31.02 2.25
CA ALA A 287 13.44 -31.03 2.00
C ALA A 287 12.90 -29.63 1.63
N ILE A 288 13.33 -28.60 2.36
CA ILE A 288 12.97 -27.20 2.04
C ILE A 288 13.53 -26.77 0.70
N HIS A 289 14.80 -27.08 0.41
CA HIS A 289 15.41 -26.75 -0.87
C HIS A 289 14.68 -27.40 -2.05
N ALA A 290 14.29 -28.68 -1.92
CA ALA A 290 13.49 -29.38 -2.92
C ALA A 290 12.13 -28.72 -3.14
N TYR A 291 11.43 -28.37 -2.06
CA TYR A 291 10.13 -27.69 -2.14
C TYR A 291 10.23 -26.33 -2.85
N VAL A 292 11.22 -25.51 -2.51
CA VAL A 292 11.37 -24.17 -3.09
C VAL A 292 11.85 -24.21 -4.55
N ARG A 293 12.64 -25.23 -4.93
CA ARG A 293 12.95 -25.47 -6.35
C ARG A 293 11.69 -25.80 -7.18
N ALA A 294 10.76 -26.56 -6.60
CA ALA A 294 9.48 -26.86 -7.24
C ALA A 294 8.51 -25.66 -7.24
N HIS A 295 8.68 -24.73 -6.31
CA HIS A 295 7.83 -23.55 -6.13
C HIS A 295 8.71 -22.29 -6.00
N PRO A 296 9.27 -21.78 -7.11
CA PRO A 296 10.20 -20.66 -7.06
C PRO A 296 9.50 -19.37 -6.59
N PRO A 297 10.21 -18.48 -5.86
CA PRO A 297 9.71 -17.16 -5.52
C PRO A 297 9.27 -16.37 -6.74
N ARG A 298 8.17 -15.62 -6.61
CA ARG A 298 7.78 -14.63 -7.62
C ARG A 298 8.58 -13.35 -7.40
N PRO A 299 9.01 -12.66 -8.47
CA PRO A 299 9.66 -11.36 -8.33
C PRO A 299 8.70 -10.38 -7.64
N PRO A 300 9.21 -9.47 -6.79
CA PRO A 300 8.40 -8.45 -6.17
C PRO A 300 7.79 -7.55 -7.26
N GLU A 301 6.51 -7.26 -7.12
CA GLU A 301 5.78 -6.36 -8.01
C GLU A 301 5.59 -5.01 -7.31
N ILE A 302 5.85 -3.92 -8.03
CA ILE A 302 5.51 -2.58 -7.59
C ILE A 302 4.30 -2.15 -8.41
N LEU A 303 3.16 -2.04 -7.75
CA LEU A 303 1.95 -1.50 -8.34
C LEU A 303 2.07 0.02 -8.42
N LEU A 304 1.68 0.57 -9.58
CA LEU A 304 1.74 2.00 -9.86
C LEU A 304 0.33 2.52 -10.14
N ASP A 305 -0.07 3.60 -9.49
CA ASP A 305 -1.38 4.24 -9.64
C ASP A 305 -1.53 5.00 -10.98
N GLY A 306 -0.43 5.10 -11.73
CA GLY A 306 -0.36 5.70 -13.06
C GLY A 306 0.82 6.67 -13.22
N PRO A 307 0.96 7.30 -14.39
CA PRO A 307 1.93 8.36 -14.59
C PRO A 307 1.56 9.59 -13.74
N LEU A 308 2.57 10.28 -13.22
CA LEU A 308 2.42 11.56 -12.53
C LEU A 308 3.23 12.65 -13.23
N PHE A 309 2.56 13.74 -13.56
CA PHE A 309 3.17 14.91 -14.16
C PHE A 309 3.42 15.99 -13.11
N ARG A 310 4.48 16.79 -13.30
CA ARG A 310 4.87 17.85 -12.34
C ARG A 310 3.73 18.82 -12.04
N GLU A 311 2.93 19.16 -13.05
CA GLU A 311 1.83 20.11 -12.96
C GLU A 311 0.67 19.57 -12.09
N GLU A 312 0.65 18.27 -11.79
CA GLU A 312 -0.42 17.61 -11.05
C GLU A 312 -0.12 17.50 -9.56
N LEU A 313 1.15 17.67 -9.15
CA LEU A 313 1.56 17.50 -7.75
C LEU A 313 0.71 18.31 -6.77
N ALA A 314 0.39 19.56 -7.13
CA ALA A 314 -0.39 20.47 -6.29
C ALA A 314 -1.87 20.09 -6.16
N GLU A 315 -2.40 19.33 -7.14
CA GLU A 315 -3.77 18.81 -7.16
C GLU A 315 -3.85 17.43 -6.48
N VAL A 316 -2.84 16.59 -6.71
CA VAL A 316 -2.77 15.21 -6.18
C VAL A 316 -2.49 15.19 -4.68
N TRP A 317 -1.61 16.06 -4.18
CA TRP A 317 -1.21 16.02 -2.76
C TRP A 317 -2.37 16.10 -1.76
N PRO A 318 -3.34 17.05 -1.87
CA PRO A 318 -4.49 17.07 -0.99
C PRO A 318 -5.34 15.78 -1.04
N ALA A 319 -5.52 15.20 -2.24
CA ALA A 319 -6.28 13.96 -2.41
C ALA A 319 -5.57 12.77 -1.73
N LEU A 320 -4.24 12.72 -1.75
CA LEU A 320 -3.48 11.68 -1.04
C LEU A 320 -3.70 11.73 0.47
N LEU A 321 -3.90 12.92 1.05
CA LEU A 321 -4.18 13.05 2.48
C LEU A 321 -5.54 12.47 2.88
N GLU A 322 -6.52 12.43 1.97
CA GLU A 322 -7.83 11.82 2.22
C GLU A 322 -7.76 10.29 2.28
N LEU A 323 -6.71 9.69 1.69
CA LEU A 323 -6.49 8.25 1.74
C LEU A 323 -5.94 7.78 3.08
N GLU A 324 -5.50 8.68 3.97
CA GLU A 324 -5.04 8.32 5.30
C GLU A 324 -6.16 7.68 6.15
N PRO A 325 -5.86 6.69 7.01
CA PRO A 325 -4.55 6.12 7.27
C PRO A 325 -4.07 5.17 6.17
N ILE A 326 -2.83 5.34 5.72
CA ILE A 326 -2.14 4.34 4.89
C ILE A 326 -1.54 3.22 5.74
N GLY A 327 -1.47 2.02 5.18
CA GLY A 327 -0.97 0.80 5.85
C GLY A 327 -1.31 -0.46 5.05
N GLU A 328 -1.37 -1.61 5.72
CA GLU A 328 -1.75 -2.87 5.06
C GLU A 328 -3.13 -2.74 4.40
N GLY A 329 -3.31 -3.29 3.21
CA GLY A 329 -4.54 -3.16 2.41
C GLY A 329 -4.86 -1.75 1.87
N ASN A 330 -4.12 -0.71 2.28
CA ASN A 330 -4.24 0.65 1.76
C ASN A 330 -2.84 1.29 1.69
N PRO A 331 -1.94 0.78 0.81
CA PRO A 331 -0.56 1.25 0.74
C PRO A 331 -0.47 2.70 0.27
N GLU A 332 0.69 3.33 0.49
CA GLU A 332 0.97 4.64 -0.08
C GLU A 332 0.90 4.58 -1.62
N PRO A 333 0.17 5.48 -2.28
CA PRO A 333 0.14 5.53 -3.73
C PRO A 333 1.53 5.78 -4.33
N LEU A 334 1.87 5.00 -5.35
CA LEU A 334 3.14 5.08 -6.07
C LEU A 334 2.89 5.44 -7.53
N PHE A 335 3.59 6.47 -8.00
CA PHE A 335 3.43 6.98 -9.34
C PHE A 335 4.61 6.63 -10.24
N TYR A 336 4.31 6.46 -11.53
CA TYR A 336 5.31 6.28 -12.58
C TYR A 336 5.84 7.63 -13.06
N LEU A 337 7.15 7.76 -13.10
CA LEU A 337 7.83 8.85 -13.79
C LEU A 337 8.92 8.28 -14.70
N ARG A 338 9.23 9.01 -15.77
CA ARG A 338 10.32 8.68 -16.68
C ARG A 338 11.06 9.93 -17.12
N GLY A 339 12.38 9.86 -17.17
CA GLY A 339 13.21 10.93 -17.67
C GLY A 339 14.69 10.72 -17.38
N ARG A 340 15.52 11.68 -17.80
CA ARG A 340 16.95 11.69 -17.48
C ARG A 340 17.16 12.37 -16.13
N PRO A 341 17.84 11.74 -15.15
CA PRO A 341 18.16 12.37 -13.89
C PRO A 341 19.05 13.60 -14.09
N GLU A 342 18.72 14.67 -13.39
CA GLU A 342 19.46 15.92 -13.34
C GLU A 342 19.99 16.15 -11.93
N ARG A 343 21.14 16.85 -11.79
CA ARG A 343 21.68 17.28 -10.48
C ARG A 343 21.75 16.16 -9.44
N VAL A 344 22.21 14.97 -9.85
CA VAL A 344 22.40 13.82 -8.95
C VAL A 344 23.41 14.19 -7.86
N LYS A 345 23.02 14.02 -6.60
CA LYS A 345 23.81 14.35 -5.42
C LYS A 345 23.67 13.26 -4.35
N PRO A 346 24.79 12.71 -3.85
CA PRO A 346 24.76 11.89 -2.64
C PRO A 346 24.34 12.75 -1.44
N LEU A 347 23.64 12.13 -0.50
CA LEU A 347 23.22 12.70 0.77
C LEU A 347 23.70 11.80 1.93
N ALA A 348 23.86 12.39 3.11
CA ALA A 348 24.26 11.68 4.33
C ALA A 348 25.48 10.76 4.14
N GLU A 349 26.56 11.31 3.56
CA GLU A 349 27.81 10.59 3.26
C GLU A 349 27.63 9.40 2.30
N GLY A 350 26.73 9.53 1.33
CA GLY A 350 26.49 8.50 0.30
C GLY A 350 25.51 7.41 0.72
N ARG A 351 24.87 7.53 1.89
CA ARG A 351 23.82 6.60 2.31
C ARG A 351 22.52 6.76 1.53
N HIS A 352 22.26 7.94 0.98
CA HIS A 352 21.06 8.27 0.22
C HIS A 352 21.45 9.05 -1.04
N VAL A 353 20.54 9.14 -2.01
CA VAL A 353 20.72 9.93 -3.22
C VAL A 353 19.53 10.86 -3.44
N SER A 354 19.82 12.06 -3.94
CA SER A 354 18.82 12.97 -4.48
C SER A 354 19.14 13.36 -5.90
N PHE A 355 18.12 13.55 -6.71
CA PHE A 355 18.23 14.01 -8.09
C PHE A 355 16.97 14.78 -8.48
N PHE A 356 16.96 15.37 -9.66
CA PHE A 356 15.80 16.03 -10.24
C PHE A 356 15.33 15.25 -11.47
N LEU A 357 14.02 15.16 -11.63
CA LEU A 357 13.39 14.57 -12.81
C LEU A 357 12.30 15.53 -13.28
N GLY A 358 12.45 16.10 -14.48
CA GLY A 358 11.48 17.08 -14.99
C GLY A 358 11.28 18.30 -14.08
N GLY A 359 12.32 18.71 -13.34
CA GLY A 359 12.27 19.82 -12.39
C GLY A 359 11.64 19.51 -11.02
N VAL A 360 11.31 18.24 -10.75
CA VAL A 360 10.84 17.78 -9.42
C VAL A 360 11.99 17.07 -8.70
N ARG A 361 12.21 17.39 -7.43
CA ARG A 361 13.24 16.72 -6.63
C ARG A 361 12.75 15.33 -6.22
N VAL A 362 13.62 14.34 -6.43
CA VAL A 362 13.42 12.94 -6.06
C VAL A 362 14.49 12.56 -5.04
N VAL A 363 14.08 11.87 -3.97
CA VAL A 363 14.98 11.33 -2.94
C VAL A 363 14.78 9.83 -2.82
N ARG A 364 15.87 9.07 -2.88
CA ARG A 364 15.91 7.64 -2.57
C ARG A 364 16.77 7.41 -1.34
N TRP A 365 16.19 6.76 -0.35
CA TRP A 365 16.88 6.36 0.88
C TRP A 365 17.60 5.03 0.68
N ARG A 366 18.67 4.80 1.45
CA ARG A 366 19.54 3.61 1.42
C ARG A 366 20.05 3.23 0.02
N ASP A 367 20.53 4.21 -0.74
CA ASP A 367 20.92 4.05 -2.13
C ASP A 367 22.05 5.02 -2.48
N ALA A 368 23.09 4.51 -3.16
CA ALA A 368 24.29 5.27 -3.52
C ALA A 368 24.19 5.98 -4.89
N GLY A 369 23.07 5.85 -5.60
CA GLY A 369 22.83 6.46 -6.91
C GLY A 369 23.33 5.64 -8.10
N GLU A 370 23.52 4.33 -7.94
CA GLU A 370 23.96 3.44 -9.02
C GLU A 370 22.89 3.36 -10.13
N GLY A 371 23.29 3.52 -11.40
CA GLY A 371 22.37 3.42 -12.53
C GLY A 371 21.62 4.70 -12.91
N LEU A 372 21.97 5.86 -12.33
CA LEU A 372 21.40 7.18 -12.67
C LEU A 372 22.11 7.90 -13.83
N SER A 373 22.90 7.21 -14.66
CA SER A 373 23.68 7.81 -15.76
C SER A 373 22.88 8.02 -17.06
N GLY A 374 21.81 7.24 -17.24
CA GLY A 374 20.94 7.26 -18.42
C GLY A 374 19.54 7.77 -18.13
N GLU A 375 18.61 7.53 -19.05
CA GLU A 375 17.18 7.66 -18.75
C GLU A 375 16.78 6.61 -17.70
N VAL A 376 15.84 6.95 -16.83
CA VAL A 376 15.31 6.05 -15.80
C VAL A 376 13.78 6.08 -15.74
N GLU A 377 13.22 4.95 -15.33
CA GLU A 377 11.85 4.81 -14.83
C GLU A 377 11.89 4.84 -13.32
N VAL A 378 10.99 5.60 -12.69
CA VAL A 378 10.93 5.80 -11.24
C VAL A 378 9.53 5.47 -10.75
N ALA A 379 9.45 4.65 -9.69
CA ALA A 379 8.27 4.47 -8.86
C ALA A 379 8.42 5.35 -7.62
N ALA A 380 7.54 6.34 -7.42
CA ALA A 380 7.68 7.28 -6.32
C ALA A 380 6.35 7.71 -5.69
N GLY A 381 6.35 7.84 -4.36
CA GLY A 381 5.31 8.52 -3.59
C GLY A 381 5.55 10.02 -3.54
N VAL A 382 4.48 10.80 -3.33
CA VAL A 382 4.55 12.27 -3.19
C VAL A 382 4.70 12.62 -1.72
N VAL A 383 5.64 13.50 -1.40
CA VAL A 383 5.90 13.92 -0.01
C VAL A 383 5.95 15.45 0.08
N LEU A 384 5.43 15.98 1.19
CA LEU A 384 5.61 17.39 1.55
C LEU A 384 6.88 17.53 2.39
N HIS A 385 7.89 18.18 1.83
CA HIS A 385 9.09 18.59 2.54
C HIS A 385 8.88 20.00 3.12
N GLU A 386 9.22 20.17 4.39
CA GLU A 386 9.14 21.46 5.09
C GLU A 386 10.50 21.79 5.72
N TRP A 387 11.09 22.91 5.30
CA TRP A 387 12.41 23.33 5.76
C TRP A 387 12.45 24.86 5.89
N ASN A 388 12.91 25.36 7.04
CA ASN A 388 12.95 26.80 7.35
C ASN A 388 11.60 27.53 7.10
N GLY A 389 10.47 26.85 7.30
CA GLY A 389 9.13 27.39 7.03
C GLY A 389 8.71 27.38 5.55
N GLU A 390 9.60 27.01 4.63
CA GLU A 390 9.27 26.78 3.23
C GLU A 390 8.74 25.35 3.01
N LYS A 391 7.69 25.23 2.21
CA LYS A 391 7.04 23.96 1.87
C LYS A 391 7.24 23.65 0.39
N SER A 392 7.79 22.48 0.10
CA SER A 392 7.98 21.96 -1.26
C SER A 392 7.41 20.56 -1.39
N LEU A 393 6.71 20.30 -2.50
CA LEU A 393 6.34 18.93 -2.86
C LEU A 393 7.53 18.28 -3.56
N GLU A 394 7.96 17.15 -3.03
CA GLU A 394 9.04 16.33 -3.53
C GLU A 394 8.55 14.89 -3.75
N LEU A 395 9.39 14.06 -4.34
CA LEU A 395 9.11 12.65 -4.58
C LEU A 395 10.03 11.77 -3.75
N ARG A 396 9.47 10.76 -3.09
CA ARG A 396 10.23 9.71 -2.43
C ARG A 396 10.21 8.47 -3.33
N ALA A 397 11.35 8.17 -3.94
CA ALA A 397 11.47 6.99 -4.79
C ALA A 397 11.46 5.71 -3.95
N GLU A 398 10.60 4.77 -4.35
CA GLU A 398 10.60 3.40 -3.87
C GLU A 398 11.59 2.56 -4.67
N ALA A 399 11.61 2.74 -5.99
CA ALA A 399 12.56 2.10 -6.89
C ALA A 399 12.79 2.97 -8.13
N TYR A 400 13.94 2.77 -8.76
CA TYR A 400 14.19 3.25 -10.12
C TYR A 400 15.02 2.23 -10.90
N ARG A 401 14.90 2.27 -12.23
CA ARG A 401 15.61 1.35 -13.13
C ARG A 401 15.80 1.95 -14.52
N PRO A 402 16.70 1.39 -15.37
CA PRO A 402 16.70 1.68 -16.79
C PRO A 402 15.35 1.34 -17.45
N PRO A 403 14.92 2.05 -18.51
CA PRO A 403 13.64 1.81 -19.15
C PRO A 403 13.48 0.38 -19.64
N ARG A 404 12.44 -0.30 -19.12
CA ARG A 404 12.03 -1.63 -19.56
C ARG A 404 10.55 -1.69 -19.96
N GLY A 405 9.81 -0.59 -19.80
CA GLY A 405 8.38 -0.56 -20.03
C GLY A 405 7.59 -1.02 -18.81
N VAL A 406 6.36 -0.53 -18.72
CA VAL A 406 5.38 -0.91 -17.70
C VAL A 406 4.32 -1.78 -18.34
N ARG A 407 3.77 -2.72 -17.56
CA ARG A 407 2.70 -3.60 -18.03
C ARG A 407 1.37 -3.07 -17.51
N GLY A 408 0.41 -2.86 -18.40
CA GLY A 408 -0.96 -2.54 -18.01
C GLY A 408 -1.74 -3.73 -17.49
N SER A 409 -2.77 -3.47 -16.69
CA SER A 409 -3.79 -4.44 -16.28
C SER A 409 -5.11 -4.26 -17.05
N GLY A 410 -5.09 -3.49 -18.14
CA GLY A 410 -6.25 -3.12 -18.94
C GLY A 410 -7.05 -4.30 -19.49
N PRO A 411 -8.35 -4.08 -19.83
CA PRO A 411 -9.23 -5.14 -20.28
C PRO A 411 -8.79 -5.68 -21.64
N ALA A 412 -8.34 -6.93 -21.67
CA ALA A 412 -7.92 -7.63 -22.90
C ALA A 412 -9.00 -7.68 -24.00
N ALA A 413 -10.27 -7.45 -23.64
CA ALA A 413 -11.41 -7.49 -24.55
C ALA A 413 -11.52 -6.27 -25.48
N LEU A 414 -10.95 -5.11 -25.12
CA LEU A 414 -10.98 -3.93 -26.00
C LEU A 414 -9.73 -3.93 -26.89
N ALA A 415 -9.88 -4.31 -28.15
CA ALA A 415 -8.79 -4.35 -29.12
C ALA A 415 -8.41 -2.95 -29.63
N VAL A 416 -7.82 -2.13 -28.74
CA VAL A 416 -7.18 -0.87 -29.09
C VAL A 416 -5.75 -1.16 -29.51
N ARG A 417 -5.34 -0.70 -30.70
CA ARG A 417 -3.98 -0.91 -31.20
C ARG A 417 -3.29 0.40 -31.50
N ARG A 418 -2.06 0.53 -31.06
CA ARG A 418 -1.20 1.65 -31.41
C ARG A 418 -0.50 1.41 -32.76
N ARG A 419 -0.50 2.41 -33.65
CA ARG A 419 0.30 2.40 -34.89
C ARG A 419 1.08 3.70 -35.05
N GLU A 420 2.25 3.61 -35.68
CA GLU A 420 3.01 4.81 -36.04
C GLU A 420 2.25 5.64 -37.07
N LEU A 421 2.22 6.98 -36.87
CA LEU A 421 1.41 7.88 -37.69
C LEU A 421 1.71 7.73 -39.19
N ARG A 422 2.98 7.68 -39.58
CA ARG A 422 3.38 7.57 -40.99
C ARG A 422 2.91 6.27 -41.64
N GLU A 423 3.03 5.16 -40.92
CA GLU A 423 2.64 3.84 -41.41
C GLU A 423 1.13 3.75 -41.55
N ALA A 424 0.40 4.20 -40.54
CA ALA A 424 -1.05 4.27 -40.56
C ALA A 424 -1.55 5.17 -41.71
N LEU A 425 -0.95 6.34 -41.92
CA LEU A 425 -1.33 7.24 -43.02
C LEU A 425 -1.06 6.60 -44.40
N ALA A 426 0.04 5.86 -44.56
CA ALA A 426 0.33 5.17 -45.81
C ALA A 426 -0.71 4.08 -46.11
N GLU A 427 -1.08 3.29 -45.11
CA GLU A 427 -2.07 2.22 -45.18
C GLU A 427 -3.47 2.77 -45.52
N VAL A 428 -3.96 3.75 -44.76
CA VAL A 428 -5.31 4.30 -45.01
C VAL A 428 -5.43 5.01 -46.36
N VAL A 429 -4.33 5.59 -46.88
CA VAL A 429 -4.33 6.22 -48.21
C VAL A 429 -4.33 5.18 -49.33
N ALA A 430 -3.56 4.09 -49.18
CA ALA A 430 -3.50 3.02 -50.17
C ALA A 430 -4.87 2.34 -50.34
N ASP A 431 -5.50 2.00 -49.22
CA ASP A 431 -6.72 1.18 -49.20
C ASP A 431 -8.01 1.99 -49.02
N ARG A 432 -7.90 3.32 -48.87
CA ARG A 432 -9.02 4.25 -48.62
C ARG A 432 -9.88 3.86 -47.41
N ILE A 433 -9.21 3.45 -46.33
CA ILE A 433 -9.87 2.97 -45.11
C ILE A 433 -10.62 4.13 -44.43
N PRO A 434 -11.92 3.98 -44.09
CA PRO A 434 -12.67 4.98 -43.34
C PRO A 434 -11.99 5.35 -42.02
N SER A 435 -11.70 6.65 -41.86
CA SER A 435 -10.85 7.15 -40.79
C SER A 435 -11.49 8.34 -40.08
N PHE A 436 -11.27 8.45 -38.78
CA PHE A 436 -11.63 9.61 -37.98
C PHE A 436 -10.43 10.54 -37.83
N ALA A 437 -10.63 11.80 -38.16
CA ALA A 437 -9.66 12.87 -37.99
C ALA A 437 -10.39 14.21 -37.84
N GLU A 438 -9.71 15.19 -37.27
CA GLU A 438 -10.23 16.54 -37.07
C GLU A 438 -9.29 17.59 -37.66
N GLY A 439 -9.80 18.81 -37.86
CA GLY A 439 -9.04 19.96 -38.34
C GLY A 439 -8.27 19.70 -39.62
N GLU A 440 -6.97 20.04 -39.62
CA GLU A 440 -6.07 19.88 -40.77
C GLU A 440 -5.90 18.42 -41.20
N GLY A 441 -5.92 17.46 -40.26
CA GLY A 441 -5.80 16.04 -40.58
C GLY A 441 -7.00 15.54 -41.40
N ALA A 442 -8.21 16.00 -41.06
CA ALA A 442 -9.41 15.71 -41.83
C ALA A 442 -9.35 16.28 -43.25
N ALA A 443 -8.86 17.51 -43.40
CA ALA A 443 -8.68 18.12 -44.72
C ALA A 443 -7.67 17.34 -45.58
N TRP A 444 -6.52 16.98 -44.99
CA TRP A 444 -5.45 16.23 -45.65
C TRP A 444 -5.91 14.85 -46.16
N LEU A 445 -6.73 14.14 -45.37
CA LEU A 445 -7.31 12.84 -45.75
C LEU A 445 -8.32 12.98 -46.90
N ARG A 446 -9.20 13.99 -46.85
CA ARG A 446 -10.18 14.24 -47.91
C ARG A 446 -9.52 14.58 -49.25
N GLU A 447 -8.46 15.39 -49.24
CA GLU A 447 -7.67 15.69 -50.45
C GLU A 447 -7.12 14.43 -51.14
N ARG A 448 -6.81 13.40 -50.34
CA ARG A 448 -6.29 12.10 -50.80
C ARG A 448 -7.39 11.05 -51.02
N ARG A 449 -8.66 11.48 -51.00
CA ARG A 449 -9.84 10.63 -51.21
C ARG A 449 -9.96 9.50 -50.17
N VAL A 450 -9.46 9.71 -48.97
CA VAL A 450 -9.73 8.84 -47.82
C VAL A 450 -11.04 9.29 -47.16
N PRO A 451 -12.03 8.39 -46.93
CA PRO A 451 -13.28 8.75 -46.27
C PRO A 451 -13.03 9.21 -44.83
N VAL A 452 -13.43 10.45 -44.51
CA VAL A 452 -13.43 10.96 -43.14
C VAL A 452 -14.82 10.78 -42.55
N VAL A 453 -14.94 9.89 -41.56
CA VAL A 453 -16.21 9.42 -40.99
C VAL A 453 -16.28 9.67 -39.48
N ALA A 454 -17.44 9.43 -38.87
CA ALA A 454 -17.61 9.54 -37.43
C ALA A 454 -16.77 8.48 -36.68
N PRO A 455 -16.41 8.71 -35.40
CA PRO A 455 -15.65 7.73 -34.61
C PRO A 455 -16.30 6.33 -34.57
N ALA A 456 -17.64 6.27 -34.59
CA ALA A 456 -18.45 5.05 -34.60
C ALA A 456 -18.42 4.28 -35.93
N GLU A 457 -17.80 4.83 -36.98
CA GLU A 457 -17.67 4.19 -38.30
C GLU A 457 -16.20 3.99 -38.70
N ALA A 458 -15.28 4.71 -38.05
CA ALA A 458 -13.85 4.68 -38.37
C ALA A 458 -13.13 3.46 -37.80
N GLU A 459 -12.22 2.91 -38.59
CA GLU A 459 -11.25 1.89 -38.14
C GLU A 459 -9.97 2.54 -37.60
N TYR A 460 -9.54 3.65 -38.20
CA TYR A 460 -8.36 4.42 -37.82
C TYR A 460 -8.74 5.76 -37.21
N TRP A 461 -8.14 6.10 -36.08
CA TRP A 461 -8.30 7.37 -35.40
C TRP A 461 -6.98 8.14 -35.40
N PHE A 462 -6.97 9.27 -36.11
CA PHE A 462 -5.87 10.24 -36.16
C PHE A 462 -6.06 11.40 -35.17
N ALA A 463 -7.22 11.45 -34.52
CA ALA A 463 -7.57 12.31 -33.40
C ALA A 463 -8.36 11.49 -32.38
N VAL A 464 -8.47 11.99 -31.14
CA VAL A 464 -9.31 11.37 -30.11
C VAL A 464 -10.55 12.24 -29.96
N PRO A 465 -11.77 11.67 -29.95
CA PRO A 465 -13.00 12.46 -29.86
C PRO A 465 -13.02 13.36 -28.61
N GLU A 466 -13.57 14.57 -28.76
CA GLU A 466 -13.80 15.50 -27.64
C GLU A 466 -15.21 15.40 -27.06
N ALA A 467 -16.09 14.59 -27.66
CA ALA A 467 -17.43 14.26 -27.19
C ALA A 467 -17.51 12.77 -26.78
N CYS A 468 -18.52 12.40 -25.98
CA CYS A 468 -18.75 11.01 -25.58
C CYS A 468 -18.93 10.10 -26.81
N PHE A 469 -18.33 8.93 -26.76
CA PHE A 469 -18.29 7.97 -27.86
C PHE A 469 -18.48 6.54 -27.39
N GLU A 470 -18.77 5.64 -28.33
CA GLU A 470 -18.87 4.20 -28.08
C GLU A 470 -17.49 3.53 -28.19
N LEU A 471 -17.20 2.62 -27.26
CA LEU A 471 -15.96 1.86 -27.27
C LEU A 471 -16.04 0.73 -28.29
N ARG A 472 -15.01 0.62 -29.12
CA ARG A 472 -14.89 -0.40 -30.16
C ARG A 472 -13.41 -0.73 -30.42
N PRO A 473 -13.11 -1.85 -31.08
CA PRO A 473 -11.81 -2.07 -31.68
C PRO A 473 -11.43 -0.88 -32.57
N VAL A 474 -10.24 -0.33 -32.36
CA VAL A 474 -9.78 0.88 -33.04
C VAL A 474 -8.26 0.91 -33.13
N VAL A 475 -7.75 1.43 -34.24
CA VAL A 475 -6.34 1.74 -34.42
C VAL A 475 -6.11 3.22 -34.12
N LEU A 476 -5.31 3.52 -33.09
CA LEU A 476 -4.90 4.88 -32.78
C LEU A 476 -3.56 5.18 -33.45
N ALA A 477 -3.53 6.26 -34.22
CA ALA A 477 -2.35 6.78 -34.90
C ALA A 477 -2.27 8.30 -34.68
N LEU A 478 -1.78 8.69 -33.51
CA LEU A 478 -1.79 10.08 -33.05
C LEU A 478 -0.48 10.79 -33.40
N GLY A 479 -0.59 11.99 -33.98
CA GLY A 479 0.53 12.90 -34.19
C GLY A 479 0.85 13.77 -32.97
N ASP A 480 1.98 14.46 -33.04
CA ASP A 480 2.44 15.33 -31.94
C ASP A 480 1.45 16.41 -31.55
N GLN A 481 0.72 16.97 -32.51
CA GLN A 481 -0.31 17.98 -32.23
C GLN A 481 -1.47 17.40 -31.42
N ALA A 482 -1.96 16.21 -31.79
CA ALA A 482 -3.02 15.52 -31.06
C ALA A 482 -2.55 15.14 -29.64
N LEU A 483 -1.33 14.60 -29.50
CA LEU A 483 -0.75 14.29 -28.19
C LEU A 483 -0.57 15.53 -27.32
N ARG A 484 -0.13 16.66 -27.89
CA ARG A 484 -0.05 17.95 -27.19
C ARG A 484 -1.42 18.46 -26.78
N ALA A 485 -2.45 18.30 -27.61
CA ALA A 485 -3.81 18.71 -27.28
C ALA A 485 -4.35 17.91 -26.09
N LEU A 486 -4.17 16.58 -26.08
CA LEU A 486 -4.54 15.72 -24.96
C LEU A 486 -3.83 16.10 -23.65
N ALA A 487 -2.56 16.50 -23.72
CA ALA A 487 -1.77 16.84 -22.54
C ALA A 487 -2.13 18.19 -21.88
N ARG A 488 -2.93 19.04 -22.55
CA ARG A 488 -3.32 20.36 -22.03
C ARG A 488 -4.24 20.22 -20.82
N ALA A 489 -3.91 20.96 -19.77
CA ALA A 489 -4.78 21.07 -18.61
C ALA A 489 -6.06 21.83 -18.96
N ARG A 490 -7.22 21.25 -18.62
CA ARG A 490 -8.53 21.89 -18.81
C ARG A 490 -8.88 22.83 -17.65
N VAL A 491 -8.42 22.48 -16.44
CA VAL A 491 -8.55 23.29 -15.23
C VAL A 491 -7.29 23.19 -14.37
N SER A 492 -7.08 24.15 -13.47
CA SER A 492 -6.02 24.13 -12.45
C SER A 492 -6.37 25.05 -11.27
N ARG A 493 -5.77 24.82 -10.09
CA ARG A 493 -5.92 25.73 -8.94
C ARG A 493 -5.43 27.14 -9.24
N ALA A 494 -4.37 27.28 -10.03
CA ALA A 494 -3.86 28.59 -10.43
C ALA A 494 -4.89 29.34 -11.28
N GLY A 495 -5.54 28.64 -12.23
CA GLY A 495 -6.62 29.19 -13.04
C GLY A 495 -7.87 29.53 -12.21
N PHE A 496 -8.22 28.70 -11.24
CA PHE A 496 -9.33 29.00 -10.32
C PHE A 496 -9.09 30.26 -9.50
N ARG A 497 -7.89 30.42 -8.91
CA ARG A 497 -7.53 31.64 -8.15
C ARG A 497 -7.53 32.89 -9.03
N GLU A 498 -7.07 32.76 -10.27
CA GLU A 498 -7.14 33.86 -11.24
C GLU A 498 -8.58 34.23 -11.57
N ALA A 499 -9.44 33.25 -11.78
CA ALA A 499 -10.86 33.48 -11.99
C ALA A 499 -11.53 34.15 -10.78
N GLN A 500 -11.18 33.76 -9.54
CA GLN A 500 -11.65 34.45 -8.33
C GLN A 500 -11.26 35.93 -8.32
N ARG A 501 -9.98 36.24 -8.63
CA ARG A 501 -9.51 37.64 -8.72
C ARG A 501 -10.28 38.43 -9.78
N ARG A 502 -10.49 37.84 -10.97
CA ARG A 502 -11.25 38.48 -12.06
C ARG A 502 -12.70 38.74 -11.66
N ARG A 503 -13.35 37.80 -10.97
CA ARG A 503 -14.71 37.96 -10.44
C ARG A 503 -14.79 39.15 -9.49
N THR A 504 -13.87 39.25 -8.54
CA THR A 504 -13.80 40.38 -7.59
C THR A 504 -13.54 41.71 -8.28
N ALA A 505 -12.77 41.70 -9.37
CA ALA A 505 -12.47 42.89 -10.18
C ALA A 505 -13.56 43.26 -11.20
N GLY A 506 -14.68 42.51 -11.28
CA GLY A 506 -15.73 42.72 -12.28
C GLY A 506 -15.28 42.43 -13.72
N LEU A 507 -14.22 41.65 -13.90
CA LEU A 507 -13.67 41.29 -15.21
C LEU A 507 -14.34 40.03 -15.76
N PRO A 508 -14.40 39.85 -17.10
CA PRO A 508 -14.94 38.64 -17.71
C PRO A 508 -14.20 37.38 -17.25
N LEU A 509 -14.95 36.32 -16.96
CA LEU A 509 -14.42 35.03 -16.53
C LEU A 509 -14.17 34.13 -17.76
N PRO A 510 -12.98 33.53 -17.91
CA PRO A 510 -12.75 32.58 -18.98
C PRO A 510 -13.51 31.27 -18.70
N PRO A 511 -14.18 30.66 -19.70
CA PRO A 511 -14.69 29.30 -19.58
C PRO A 511 -13.56 28.32 -19.25
N PRO A 512 -13.80 27.28 -18.43
CA PRO A 512 -15.08 26.92 -17.78
C PRO A 512 -15.23 27.52 -16.36
N TYR A 513 -14.43 28.53 -16.01
CA TYR A 513 -14.35 29.02 -14.63
C TYR A 513 -15.54 29.86 -14.17
N ASP A 514 -16.33 30.38 -15.11
CA ASP A 514 -17.65 30.96 -14.84
C ASP A 514 -18.57 29.96 -14.14
N ARG A 515 -18.69 28.75 -14.69
CA ARG A 515 -19.48 27.65 -14.11
C ARG A 515 -18.84 27.11 -12.83
N VAL A 516 -17.53 26.85 -12.86
CA VAL A 516 -16.82 26.33 -11.68
C VAL A 516 -16.99 27.26 -10.46
N LEU A 517 -16.87 28.58 -10.64
CA LEU A 517 -17.03 29.53 -9.54
C LEU A 517 -18.47 29.67 -9.04
N ALA A 518 -19.45 29.36 -9.88
CA ALA A 518 -20.85 29.29 -9.45
C ALA A 518 -21.10 28.08 -8.53
N GLU A 519 -20.40 26.96 -8.77
CA GLU A 519 -20.57 25.71 -8.02
C GLU A 519 -19.66 25.58 -6.78
N ALA A 520 -18.43 26.11 -6.84
CA ALA A 520 -17.35 25.81 -5.90
C ALA A 520 -17.37 26.61 -4.58
N GLY A 521 -17.90 27.83 -4.59
CA GLY A 521 -17.59 28.80 -3.54
C GLY A 521 -16.09 29.12 -3.51
N ASP A 522 -15.43 28.95 -2.37
CA ASP A 522 -13.98 29.21 -2.19
C ASP A 522 -13.08 28.01 -2.47
N ASP A 523 -13.65 26.81 -2.59
CA ASP A 523 -12.92 25.56 -2.75
C ASP A 523 -13.27 24.91 -4.10
N PRO A 524 -12.34 24.89 -5.09
CA PRO A 524 -12.64 24.39 -6.43
C PRO A 524 -13.08 22.93 -6.42
N TYR A 525 -12.64 22.14 -5.43
CA TYR A 525 -12.98 20.73 -5.36
C TYR A 525 -14.44 20.48 -4.98
N ARG A 526 -15.19 21.50 -4.53
CA ARG A 526 -16.64 21.39 -4.31
C ARG A 526 -17.43 21.39 -5.61
N SER A 527 -16.88 21.96 -6.68
CA SER A 527 -17.52 21.98 -8.01
C SER A 527 -17.46 20.59 -8.66
N PRO A 528 -18.61 19.98 -8.97
CA PRO A 528 -18.67 18.75 -9.78
C PRO A 528 -17.99 18.93 -11.14
N THR A 529 -18.18 20.10 -11.77
CA THR A 529 -17.55 20.43 -13.06
C THR A 529 -16.03 20.44 -12.97
N TYR A 530 -15.47 21.07 -11.94
CA TYR A 530 -14.02 21.12 -11.73
C TYR A 530 -13.44 19.72 -11.53
N ARG A 531 -14.06 18.88 -10.69
CA ARG A 531 -13.62 17.49 -10.48
C ARG A 531 -13.69 16.68 -11.77
N ALA A 532 -14.78 16.78 -12.54
CA ALA A 532 -14.91 16.08 -13.81
C ALA A 532 -13.83 16.50 -14.82
N LEU A 533 -13.53 17.80 -14.92
CA LEU A 533 -12.48 18.31 -15.80
C LEU A 533 -11.06 17.91 -15.35
N LEU A 534 -10.82 17.79 -14.04
CA LEU A 534 -9.57 17.24 -13.51
C LEU A 534 -9.41 15.77 -13.90
N VAL A 535 -10.44 14.95 -13.69
CA VAL A 535 -10.43 13.52 -14.06
C VAL A 535 -10.23 13.36 -15.57
N LEU A 536 -10.92 14.15 -16.38
CA LEU A 536 -10.74 14.16 -17.84
C LEU A 536 -9.31 14.55 -18.25
N THR A 537 -8.74 15.57 -17.60
CA THR A 537 -7.35 15.99 -17.83
C THR A 537 -6.37 14.87 -17.49
N ALA A 538 -6.55 14.20 -16.35
CA ALA A 538 -5.72 13.09 -15.92
C ALA A 538 -5.77 11.93 -16.92
N TYR A 539 -6.96 11.49 -17.35
CA TYR A 539 -7.09 10.42 -18.34
C TYR A 539 -6.60 10.82 -19.74
N ALA A 540 -6.78 12.08 -20.17
CA ALA A 540 -6.23 12.55 -21.44
C ALA A 540 -4.69 12.50 -21.46
N ARG A 541 -4.05 12.89 -20.36
CA ARG A 541 -2.60 12.79 -20.17
C ARG A 541 -2.13 11.34 -20.10
N ARG A 542 -2.86 10.47 -19.38
CA ARG A 542 -2.61 9.02 -19.34
C ARG A 542 -2.71 8.42 -20.74
N LEU A 543 -3.68 8.83 -21.55
CA LEU A 543 -3.85 8.36 -22.93
C LEU A 543 -2.65 8.76 -23.81
N ALA A 544 -2.24 10.02 -23.73
CA ALA A 544 -1.06 10.50 -24.45
C ALA A 544 0.23 9.79 -23.99
N TRP A 545 0.35 9.49 -22.70
CA TRP A 545 1.47 8.73 -22.15
C TRP A 545 1.46 7.27 -22.58
N ALA A 546 0.33 6.57 -22.48
CA ALA A 546 0.18 5.17 -22.87
C ALA A 546 0.47 4.98 -24.36
N TYR A 547 0.03 5.91 -25.21
CA TYR A 547 0.36 5.92 -26.63
C TYR A 547 1.88 5.98 -26.88
N ARG A 548 2.62 6.76 -26.08
CA ARG A 548 4.08 6.85 -26.16
C ARG A 548 4.79 5.66 -25.52
N ALA A 549 4.18 5.04 -24.52
CA ALA A 549 4.70 3.83 -23.88
C ALA A 549 4.66 2.63 -24.84
N GLY A 550 3.76 2.63 -25.82
CA GLY A 550 3.65 1.57 -26.83
C GLY A 550 3.03 0.28 -26.29
N ASP A 551 2.26 0.37 -25.21
CA ASP A 551 1.54 -0.75 -24.61
C ASP A 551 0.04 -0.62 -24.90
N ASP A 552 -0.49 -1.57 -25.68
CA ASP A 552 -1.88 -1.56 -26.14
C ASP A 552 -2.87 -1.73 -24.97
N ALA A 553 -2.50 -2.44 -23.90
CA ALA A 553 -3.37 -2.63 -22.74
C ALA A 553 -3.50 -1.34 -21.92
N LEU A 554 -2.39 -0.63 -21.69
CA LEU A 554 -2.39 0.70 -21.08
C LEU A 554 -3.16 1.70 -21.94
N LEU A 555 -3.03 1.60 -23.26
CA LEU A 555 -3.73 2.48 -24.19
C LEU A 555 -5.24 2.24 -24.15
N ALA A 556 -5.67 0.98 -24.12
CA ALA A 556 -7.07 0.59 -23.96
C ALA A 556 -7.64 1.09 -22.63
N GLU A 557 -6.93 0.86 -21.52
CA GLU A 557 -7.34 1.33 -20.18
C GLU A 557 -7.52 2.86 -20.15
N ALA A 558 -6.53 3.60 -20.67
CA ALA A 558 -6.57 5.05 -20.70
C ALA A 558 -7.71 5.58 -21.59
N LEU A 559 -8.00 4.92 -22.72
CA LEU A 559 -9.10 5.31 -23.61
C LEU A 559 -10.46 5.08 -22.96
N VAL A 560 -10.65 3.97 -22.25
CA VAL A 560 -11.86 3.68 -21.48
C VAL A 560 -12.09 4.73 -20.40
N GLY A 561 -11.06 5.05 -19.63
CA GLY A 561 -11.13 6.07 -18.58
C GLY A 561 -11.40 7.47 -19.13
N TYR A 562 -10.73 7.83 -20.23
CA TYR A 562 -10.96 9.10 -20.93
C TYR A 562 -12.40 9.22 -21.42
N ARG A 563 -12.93 8.17 -22.05
CA ARG A 563 -14.33 8.09 -22.48
C ARG A 563 -15.30 8.23 -21.31
N HIS A 564 -15.06 7.51 -20.20
CA HIS A 564 -15.90 7.62 -19.01
C HIS A 564 -15.93 9.04 -18.46
N ALA A 565 -14.77 9.70 -18.38
CA ALA A 565 -14.65 11.07 -17.93
C ALA A 565 -15.39 12.06 -18.85
N LEU A 566 -15.29 11.90 -20.16
CA LEU A 566 -16.05 12.69 -21.14
C LEU A 566 -17.56 12.54 -20.96
N CYS A 567 -18.07 11.30 -20.94
CA CYS A 567 -19.49 11.04 -20.80
C CYS A 567 -20.05 11.46 -19.43
N GLN A 568 -19.20 11.53 -18.39
CA GLN A 568 -19.59 12.12 -17.11
C GLN A 568 -19.68 13.64 -17.21
N LEU A 569 -18.71 14.28 -17.87
CA LEU A 569 -18.70 15.73 -18.06
C LEU A 569 -19.90 16.21 -18.89
N GLU A 570 -20.27 15.50 -19.96
CA GLU A 570 -21.44 15.85 -20.78
C GLU A 570 -22.77 15.70 -20.04
N ARG A 571 -22.84 14.82 -19.04
CA ARG A 571 -24.04 14.64 -18.21
C ARG A 571 -24.22 15.76 -17.18
N LEU A 572 -23.15 16.48 -16.85
CA LEU A 572 -23.16 17.60 -15.90
C LEU A 572 -23.52 18.89 -16.63
#